data_AF-A0A7C5CKZ8-F1
#
_entry.id   AF-A0A7C5CKZ8-F1
#
_cell.length_a   1.000
_cell.length_b   1.000
_cell.length_c   1.000
_cell.angle_alpha   90.00
_cell.angle_beta   90.00
_cell.angle_gamma   90.00
#
_symmetry.space_group_name_H-M   'P 1'
#
loop_
_entity.id
_entity.type
_entity.pdbx_description
1 polymer ?
#
loop_
_entity_poly.entity_id
_entity_poly.type
_entity_poly.pdbx_seq_one_letter_code
_entity_poly.pdbx_strand_id
1 'polypeptide(L)'
;MASYFQKNMRLLRRKLEKQRKKFVSIEELSRAFNIPAHMLEQWQRDGEPSRGEAEKIANYFSRELGHEILIYDLICRDLASDPFFMDVLF
;
A
#
# COMPACT_ATOMS: atom_id res chain seq x y z
N MET A 1 0.54 -13.94 13.44
CA MET A 1 1.36 -12.84 12.87
C MET A 1 0.51 -11.59 12.90
N ALA A 2 1.03 -10.46 13.37
CA ALA A 2 0.31 -9.19 13.25
C ALA A 2 0.33 -8.76 11.78
N SER A 3 -0.83 -8.43 11.21
CA SER A 3 -0.92 -7.91 9.84
C SER A 3 -0.62 -6.41 9.87
N TYR A 4 0.39 -5.99 9.12
CA TYR A 4 0.80 -4.58 8.97
C TYR A 4 0.15 -3.92 7.76
N PHE A 5 -0.65 -4.65 6.99
CA PHE A 5 -1.26 -4.20 5.75
C PHE A 5 -1.93 -2.83 5.88
N GLN A 6 -2.78 -2.63 6.88
CA GLN A 6 -3.50 -1.37 7.06
C GLN A 6 -2.57 -0.19 7.31
N LYS A 7 -1.57 -0.40 8.18
CA LYS A 7 -0.57 0.62 8.51
C LYS A 7 0.25 0.98 7.28
N ASN A 8 0.73 -0.04 6.56
CA ASN A 8 1.52 0.10 5.35
C ASN A 8 0.72 0.77 4.23
N MET A 9 -0.55 0.41 4.03
CA MET A 9 -1.43 1.05 3.06
C MET A 9 -1.60 2.55 3.33
N ARG A 10 -1.79 2.94 4.59
CA ARG A 10 -1.89 4.35 4.97
C ARG A 10 -0.57 5.09 4.71
N LEU A 11 0.56 4.46 5.01
CA LEU A 11 1.89 5.02 4.77
C LEU A 11 2.15 5.23 3.28
N LEU A 12 1.98 4.18 2.46
CA LEU A 12 2.22 4.19 1.02
C LEU A 12 1.30 5.19 0.31
N ARG A 13 0.02 5.23 0.68
CA ARG A 13 -0.92 6.23 0.16
C ARG A 13 -0.47 7.67 0.46
N ARG A 14 -0.08 7.98 1.70
CA ARG A 14 0.42 9.32 2.06
C ARG A 14 1.68 9.69 1.29
N LYS A 15 2.57 8.74 1.04
CA LYS A 15 3.79 8.95 0.24
C LYS A 15 3.45 9.25 -1.20
N LEU A 16 2.54 8.46 -1.79
CA LEU A 16 2.04 8.70 -3.13
C LEU A 16 1.37 10.09 -3.27
N GLU A 17 0.59 10.50 -2.27
CA GLU A 17 -0.02 11.84 -2.21
C GLU A 17 1.04 12.95 -2.19
N LYS A 18 2.10 12.78 -1.40
CA LYS A 18 3.22 13.71 -1.33
C LYS A 18 3.97 13.79 -2.66
N GLN A 19 4.25 12.66 -3.29
CA GLN A 19 4.96 12.59 -4.57
C GLN A 19 4.15 13.22 -5.71
N ARG A 20 2.85 12.91 -5.78
CA ARG A 20 1.93 13.45 -6.80
C ARG A 20 1.46 14.88 -6.50
N LYS A 21 1.74 15.41 -5.30
CA LYS A 21 1.23 16.71 -4.79
C LYS A 21 -0.29 16.83 -4.91
N LYS A 22 -1.00 15.71 -4.76
CA LYS A 22 -2.45 15.60 -4.92
C LYS A 22 -3.00 14.57 -3.94
N PHE A 23 -4.20 14.82 -3.42
CA PHE A 23 -4.95 13.80 -2.70
C PHE A 23 -5.29 12.60 -3.59
N VAL A 24 -5.01 11.40 -3.10
CA VAL A 24 -5.29 10.14 -3.79
C VAL A 24 -6.53 9.54 -3.14
N SER A 25 -7.63 9.48 -3.87
CA SER A 25 -8.88 8.91 -3.35
C SER A 25 -8.86 7.38 -3.37
N ILE A 26 -9.72 6.74 -2.58
CA ILE A 26 -9.90 5.30 -2.62
C ILE A 26 -10.45 4.84 -3.98
N GLU A 27 -11.28 5.65 -4.63
CA GLU A 27 -11.76 5.37 -5.98
C GLU A 27 -10.62 5.35 -7.02
N GLU A 28 -9.66 6.26 -6.89
CA GLU A 28 -8.49 6.29 -7.77
C GLU A 28 -7.65 5.01 -7.60
N LEU A 29 -7.43 4.61 -6.34
CA LEU A 29 -6.76 3.35 -6.01
C LEU A 29 -7.55 2.12 -6.49
N SER A 30 -8.87 2.13 -6.36
CA SER A 30 -9.75 1.07 -6.84
C SER A 30 -9.58 0.83 -8.34
N ARG A 31 -9.58 1.90 -9.14
CA ARG A 31 -9.32 1.81 -10.59
C ARG A 31 -7.90 1.33 -10.88
N ALA A 32 -6.92 1.81 -10.12
CA ALA A 32 -5.52 1.45 -10.32
C ALA A 32 -5.21 -0.02 -10.03
N PHE A 33 -5.74 -0.56 -8.93
CA PHE A 33 -5.56 -1.97 -8.55
C PHE A 33 -6.48 -2.92 -9.32
N ASN A 34 -7.50 -2.38 -10.02
CA ASN A 34 -8.62 -3.14 -10.53
C ASN A 34 -9.29 -3.99 -9.44
N ILE A 35 -9.53 -3.35 -8.28
CA ILE A 35 -10.15 -3.94 -7.08
C ILE A 35 -11.30 -3.02 -6.68
N PRO A 36 -12.50 -3.54 -6.33
CA PRO A 36 -13.61 -2.71 -5.90
C PRO A 36 -13.29 -1.84 -4.68
N ALA A 37 -13.74 -0.58 -4.69
CA ALA A 37 -13.49 0.37 -3.60
C ALA A 37 -13.95 -0.15 -2.22
N HIS A 38 -15.14 -0.79 -2.16
CA HIS A 38 -15.66 -1.35 -0.90
C HIS A 38 -14.74 -2.44 -0.31
N MET A 39 -14.04 -3.22 -1.16
CA MET A 39 -13.08 -4.22 -0.71
C MET A 39 -11.83 -3.54 -0.13
N LEU A 40 -11.31 -2.50 -0.80
CA LEU A 40 -10.18 -1.72 -0.30
C LEU A 40 -10.51 -1.04 1.04
N GLU A 41 -11.71 -0.49 1.18
CA GLU A 41 -12.19 0.10 2.43
C GLU A 41 -12.30 -0.96 3.53
N GLN A 42 -12.87 -2.13 3.21
CA GLN A 42 -12.97 -3.24 4.15
C GLN A 42 -11.60 -3.67 4.66
N TRP A 43 -10.61 -3.84 3.77
CA TRP A 43 -9.26 -4.22 4.19
C TRP A 43 -8.55 -3.10 4.96
N GLN A 44 -8.73 -1.83 4.58
CA GLN A 44 -8.16 -0.71 5.36
C GLN A 44 -8.75 -0.57 6.78
N ARG A 45 -9.95 -1.12 7.00
CA ARG A 45 -10.64 -1.09 8.29
C ARG A 45 -10.32 -2.32 9.14
N ASP A 46 -10.62 -3.51 8.64
CA ASP A 46 -10.67 -4.73 9.48
C ASP A 46 -10.02 -5.96 8.84
N GLY A 47 -9.44 -5.86 7.63
CA GLY A 47 -9.03 -7.04 6.88
C GLY A 47 -7.65 -6.98 6.25
N GLU A 48 -7.35 -8.04 5.52
CA GLU A 48 -6.22 -8.11 4.61
C GLU A 48 -6.68 -8.68 3.27
N PRO A 49 -6.08 -8.23 2.16
CA PRO A 49 -6.39 -8.76 0.83
C PRO A 49 -5.96 -10.21 0.68
N SER A 50 -6.55 -10.89 -0.32
CA SER A 50 -5.99 -12.16 -0.77
C SER A 50 -4.58 -11.96 -1.34
N ARG A 51 -3.77 -13.01 -1.40
CA ARG A 51 -2.38 -12.92 -1.90
C ARG A 51 -2.27 -12.29 -3.29
N GLY A 52 -3.16 -12.65 -4.21
CA GLY A 52 -3.14 -12.09 -5.58
C GLY A 52 -3.57 -10.62 -5.63
N GLU A 53 -4.45 -10.18 -4.73
CA GLU A 53 -4.82 -8.76 -4.60
C GLU A 53 -3.72 -7.95 -3.92
N ALA A 54 -3.09 -8.51 -2.90
CA ALA A 54 -1.92 -7.93 -2.25
C ALA A 54 -0.78 -7.72 -3.26
N GLU A 55 -0.57 -8.68 -4.16
CA GLU A 55 0.42 -8.58 -5.23
C GLU A 55 0.14 -7.41 -6.18
N LYS A 56 -1.12 -7.22 -6.61
CA LYS A 56 -1.50 -6.06 -7.44
C LYS A 56 -1.22 -4.74 -6.73
N ILE A 57 -1.54 -4.67 -5.45
CA ILE A 57 -1.30 -3.49 -4.61
C ILE A 57 0.20 -3.20 -4.50
N ALA A 58 1.00 -4.23 -4.15
CA ALA A 58 2.46 -4.11 -4.03
C ALA A 58 3.09 -3.67 -5.36
N ASN A 59 2.70 -4.29 -6.47
CA ASN A 59 3.19 -3.94 -7.81
C ASN A 59 2.85 -2.50 -8.22
N TYR A 60 1.64 -2.03 -7.91
CA TYR A 60 1.26 -0.66 -8.21
C TYR A 60 2.10 0.33 -7.42
N PHE A 61 2.17 0.19 -6.08
CA PHE A 61 2.98 1.09 -5.27
C PHE A 61 4.46 1.01 -5.64
N SER A 62 4.94 -0.17 -6.06
CA SER A 62 6.31 -0.32 -6.50
C SER A 62 6.63 0.53 -7.72
N ARG A 63 5.73 0.50 -8.71
CA ARG A 63 5.86 1.29 -9.94
C ARG A 63 5.72 2.79 -9.67
N GLU A 64 4.76 3.17 -8.85
CA GLU A 64 4.46 4.57 -8.59
C GLU A 64 5.51 5.25 -7.72
N LEU A 65 6.01 4.55 -6.70
CA LEU A 65 7.04 5.07 -5.81
C LEU A 65 8.46 4.83 -6.35
N GLY A 66 8.62 4.01 -7.39
CA GLY A 66 9.93 3.71 -7.98
C GLY A 66 10.80 2.77 -7.14
N HIS A 67 10.19 1.97 -6.25
CA HIS A 67 10.89 1.10 -5.30
C HIS A 67 10.20 -0.25 -5.20
N GLU A 68 10.95 -1.35 -5.19
CA GLU A 68 10.34 -2.67 -5.07
C GLU A 68 9.68 -2.88 -3.70
N ILE A 69 8.39 -3.17 -3.69
CA ILE A 69 7.58 -3.50 -2.52
C ILE A 69 7.04 -4.91 -2.74
N LEU A 70 7.50 -5.86 -1.92
CA LEU A 70 7.04 -7.24 -2.00
C LEU A 70 5.75 -7.44 -1.18
N ILE A 71 5.02 -8.52 -1.47
CA ILE A 71 3.82 -8.90 -0.72
C ILE A 71 4.15 -9.08 0.77
N TYR A 72 5.30 -9.69 1.06
CA TYR A 72 5.75 -9.93 2.44
C TYR A 72 6.00 -8.61 3.18
N ASP A 73 6.61 -7.63 2.52
CA ASP A 73 6.83 -6.30 3.07
C ASP A 73 5.50 -5.59 3.35
N LEU A 74 4.54 -5.72 2.44
CA LEU A 74 3.23 -5.09 2.56
C LEU A 74 2.39 -5.67 3.71
N ILE A 75 2.43 -6.98 3.95
CA ILE A 75 1.55 -7.67 4.91
C ILE A 75 2.25 -7.92 6.25
N CYS A 76 3.49 -8.40 6.23
CA CYS A 76 4.14 -9.00 7.39
C CYS A 76 5.19 -8.10 8.05
N ARG A 77 5.57 -6.99 7.42
CA ARG A 77 6.64 -6.11 7.87
C ARG A 77 6.12 -4.71 8.18
N ASP A 78 6.68 -4.06 9.20
CA ASP A 78 6.36 -2.67 9.52
C ASP A 78 7.23 -1.71 8.70
N LEU A 79 6.72 -1.23 7.58
CA LEU A 79 7.49 -0.34 6.69
C LEU A 79 7.81 1.01 7.32
N ALA A 80 7.07 1.43 8.35
CA ALA A 80 7.32 2.69 9.03
C ALA A 80 8.51 2.60 10.01
N SER A 81 8.83 1.39 10.48
CA SER A 81 9.93 1.14 11.41
C SER A 81 11.16 0.54 10.74
N ASP A 82 11.06 0.25 9.45
CA ASP A 82 12.14 -0.33 8.67
C ASP A 82 13.10 0.74 8.16
N PRO A 83 14.37 0.76 8.61
CA PRO A 83 15.35 1.74 8.16
C PRO A 83 15.54 1.72 6.64
N PHE A 84 15.49 0.55 6.01
CA PHE A 84 15.69 0.41 4.56
C PHE A 84 14.53 1.03 3.77
N PHE A 85 13.30 0.92 4.24
CA PHE A 85 12.17 1.59 3.58
C PHE A 85 12.08 3.08 3.93
N MET A 86 12.55 3.48 5.11
CA MET A 86 12.54 4.87 5.54
C MET A 86 13.57 5.71 4.79
N ASP A 87 14.81 5.23 4.63
CA ASP A 87 15.88 5.95 3.90
C ASP A 87 15.60 6.09 2.40
N VAL A 88 14.82 5.15 1.84
CA VAL A 88 14.50 5.11 0.42
C VAL A 88 13.26 5.96 0.11
N LEU A 89 12.36 6.15 1.08
CA LEU A 89 11.14 6.95 0.93
C LEU A 89 11.25 8.39 1.49
N PHE A 90 12.40 8.82 2.03
CA PHE A 90 12.61 10.16 2.61
C PHE A 90 13.74 10.96 1.95
#